data_AF-A0AAV1B9I7-F1
#
_entry.id   AF-A0AAV1B9I7-F1
#
_cell.length_a   1.000
_cell.length_b   1.000
_cell.length_c   1.000
_cell.angle_alpha   90.00
_cell.angle_beta   90.00
_cell.angle_gamma   90.00
#
_symmetry.space_group_name_H-M   'P 1'
#
loop_
_entity.id
_entity.type
_entity.pdbx_description
1 polymer ?
#
loop_
_entity_poly.entity_id
_entity_poly.type
_entity_poly.pdbx_seq_one_letter_code
_entity_poly.pdbx_strand_id
1 'polypeptide(L)'
;MQVGLTLSLKNKEGRLKLSLLDHGCYVGDLSIKLDGGAAWLYQLLVDAFEENISSSVEEGISGKIKEGITKLDNFLQALPKQISLDETVALNVSFVGNPVLSNSSVAVAINGLFTRTSQILLPQSYKK
;
A
#
# COMPACT_ATOMS: atom_id res chain seq x y z
N MET A 1 12.01 -8.97 -17.01
CA MET A 1 11.16 -9.14 -15.81
C MET A 1 9.91 -8.30 -15.96
N GLN A 2 8.75 -8.89 -15.70
CA GLN A 2 7.45 -8.23 -15.74
C GLN A 2 6.81 -8.37 -14.36
N VAL A 3 6.23 -7.29 -13.84
CA VAL A 3 5.58 -7.29 -12.52
C VAL A 3 4.19 -6.71 -12.71
N GLY A 4 3.19 -7.42 -12.20
CA GLY A 4 1.79 -7.02 -12.26
C GLY A 4 1.14 -7.14 -10.89
N LEU A 5 0.21 -6.24 -10.60
CA LEU A 5 -0.62 -6.32 -9.40
C LEU A 5 -1.95 -5.59 -9.61
N THR A 6 -2.99 -6.14 -8.99
CA THR A 6 -4.35 -5.60 -9.01
C THR A 6 -4.78 -5.28 -7.58
N LEU A 7 -5.22 -4.04 -7.36
CA LEU A 7 -5.60 -3.53 -6.04
C LEU A 7 -7.06 -3.10 -6.01
N SER A 8 -7.69 -3.26 -4.86
CA SER A 8 -8.97 -2.64 -4.53
C SER A 8 -8.74 -1.55 -3.48
N LEU A 9 -9.24 -0.34 -3.75
CA LEU A 9 -9.26 0.76 -2.80
C LEU A 9 -10.71 1.11 -2.47
N LYS A 10 -11.10 0.99 -1.20
CA LYS A 10 -12.47 1.23 -0.74
C LYS A 10 -12.50 2.09 0.51
N ASN A 11 -13.62 2.75 0.74
CA ASN A 11 -13.87 3.40 2.02
C ASN A 11 -14.37 2.37 3.04
N LYS A 12 -13.77 2.41 4.22
CA LYS A 12 -14.19 1.67 5.39
C LYS A 12 -14.33 2.65 6.56
N GLU A 13 -15.56 3.00 6.88
CA GLU A 13 -15.91 3.86 8.04
C GLU A 13 -15.15 5.20 8.04
N GLY A 14 -15.00 5.84 6.88
CA GLY A 14 -14.29 7.11 6.74
C GLY A 14 -12.76 7.00 6.72
N ARG A 15 -12.22 5.77 6.58
CA ARG A 15 -10.82 5.48 6.25
C ARG A 15 -10.73 4.88 4.85
N LEU A 16 -9.54 4.90 4.26
CA LEU A 16 -9.25 4.14 3.06
C LEU A 16 -8.70 2.76 3.44
N LYS A 17 -9.27 1.72 2.85
CA LYS A 17 -8.81 0.33 2.94
C LYS A 17 -8.27 -0.09 1.58
N LEU A 18 -7.00 -0.48 1.56
CA LEU A 18 -6.36 -1.06 0.39
C LEU A 18 -6.36 -2.59 0.53
N SER A 19 -6.56 -3.30 -0.57
CA SER A 19 -6.55 -4.77 -0.59
C SER A 19 -5.88 -5.27 -1.85
N LEU A 20 -4.94 -6.21 -1.70
CA LEU A 20 -4.31 -6.91 -2.81
C LEU A 20 -5.27 -7.97 -3.34
N LEU A 21 -5.69 -7.84 -4.60
CA LEU A 21 -6.56 -8.82 -5.26
C LEU A 21 -5.75 -9.86 -6.01
N ASP A 22 -4.71 -9.40 -6.71
CA ASP A 22 -3.83 -10.26 -7.49
C ASP A 22 -2.43 -9.63 -7.59
N HIS A 23 -1.40 -10.46 -7.77
CA HIS A 23 -0.03 -10.06 -7.99
C HIS A 23 0.78 -11.18 -8.64
N GLY A 24 1.76 -10.80 -9.43
CA GLY A 24 2.68 -11.74 -10.04
C GLY A 24 3.97 -11.05 -10.46
N CYS A 25 5.02 -11.85 -10.54
CA CYS A 25 6.27 -11.49 -11.17
C CYS A 25 6.62 -12.60 -12.15
N TYR A 26 7.08 -12.22 -13.33
CA TYR A 26 7.56 -13.14 -14.35
C TYR A 26 8.98 -12.74 -14.78
N VAL A 27 9.92 -13.64 -14.61
CA VAL A 27 11.30 -13.51 -15.08
C VAL A 27 11.38 -14.18 -16.45
N GLY A 28 11.35 -13.36 -17.50
CA GLY A 28 11.41 -13.83 -18.89
C GLY A 28 12.79 -14.37 -19.28
N ASP A 29 13.79 -13.49 -19.37
CA ASP A 29 15.17 -13.88 -19.73
C ASP A 29 16.11 -13.75 -18.52
N LEU A 30 16.92 -14.78 -18.29
CA LEU A 30 17.96 -14.81 -17.26
C LEU A 30 19.33 -15.04 -17.91
N SER A 31 20.25 -14.07 -17.74
CA SER A 31 21.64 -14.21 -18.17
C SER A 31 22.53 -14.43 -16.96
N ILE A 32 23.10 -15.63 -16.83
CA ILE A 32 24.05 -15.98 -15.78
C ILE A 32 25.46 -15.85 -16.33
N LYS A 33 26.30 -15.04 -15.67
CA LYS A 33 27.72 -14.89 -16.01
C LYS A 33 28.57 -15.53 -14.91
N LEU A 34 29.47 -16.41 -15.31
CA LEU A 34 30.38 -17.13 -14.43
C LEU A 34 31.81 -16.83 -14.87
N ASP A 35 32.64 -16.36 -13.95
CA ASP A 35 34.03 -16.02 -14.24
C ASP A 35 34.95 -17.23 -14.04
N GLY A 36 35.83 -17.50 -15.01
CA GLY A 36 36.87 -18.54 -14.97
C GLY A 36 37.09 -19.26 -16.31
N GLY A 37 37.82 -20.39 -16.30
CA GLY A 37 38.31 -21.07 -17.51
C GLY A 37 37.57 -22.34 -17.96
N ALA A 38 36.51 -22.76 -17.26
CA ALA A 38 35.85 -24.05 -17.48
C ALA A 38 34.47 -23.90 -18.14
N ALA A 39 34.46 -23.53 -19.42
CA ALA A 39 33.23 -23.24 -20.18
C ALA A 39 32.18 -24.38 -20.17
N TRP A 40 32.63 -25.63 -20.14
CA TRP A 40 31.73 -26.80 -20.13
C TRP A 40 30.95 -26.94 -18.81
N LEU A 41 31.52 -26.51 -17.68
CA LEU A 41 30.88 -26.58 -16.36
C LEU A 41 29.79 -25.50 -16.22
N TYR A 42 29.97 -24.37 -16.89
CA TYR A 42 29.04 -23.24 -16.81
C TYR A 42 27.68 -23.57 -17.41
N GLN A 43 27.64 -24.27 -18.54
CA GLN A 43 26.37 -24.70 -19.15
C GLN A 43 25.59 -25.61 -18.20
N LEU A 44 26.26 -26.61 -17.61
CA LEU A 44 25.65 -27.54 -16.66
C LEU A 44 25.10 -26.84 -15.42
N LEU A 45 25.82 -25.83 -14.91
CA LEU A 45 25.36 -25.03 -13.77
C LEU A 45 24.18 -24.13 -14.14
N VAL A 46 24.19 -23.51 -15.32
CA VAL A 46 23.07 -22.69 -15.79
C VAL A 46 21.82 -23.56 -15.93
N ASP A 47 21.91 -24.68 -16.64
CA ASP A 47 20.79 -25.61 -16.87
C ASP A 47 20.21 -26.14 -15.55
N ALA A 48 21.03 -26.35 -14.52
CA ALA A 48 20.59 -26.87 -13.23
C ALA A 48 19.91 -25.83 -12.32
N PHE A 49 20.21 -24.54 -12.49
CA PHE A 49 19.81 -23.49 -11.54
C PHE A 49 18.98 -22.35 -12.13
N GLU A 50 18.88 -22.21 -13.45
CA GLU A 50 18.16 -21.10 -14.10
C GLU A 50 16.71 -21.00 -13.59
N GLU A 51 15.98 -22.11 -13.60
CA GLU A 51 14.59 -22.19 -13.12
C GLU A 51 14.49 -21.88 -11.61
N ASN A 52 15.40 -22.44 -10.81
CA ASN A 52 15.42 -22.22 -9.36
C ASN A 52 15.71 -20.75 -9.01
N ILE A 53 16.64 -20.11 -9.72
CA ILE A 53 16.96 -18.69 -9.56
C ILE A 53 15.76 -17.84 -9.97
N SER A 54 15.17 -18.13 -11.13
CA SER A 54 13.98 -17.46 -11.63
C SER A 54 12.83 -17.51 -10.62
N SER A 55 12.46 -18.72 -10.18
CA SER A 55 11.41 -18.95 -9.18
C SER A 55 11.69 -18.23 -7.87
N SER A 56 12.95 -18.28 -7.38
CA SER A 56 13.33 -17.59 -6.14
C SER A 56 13.18 -16.08 -6.25
N VAL A 57 13.48 -15.49 -7.41
CA VAL A 57 13.30 -14.06 -7.67
C VAL A 57 11.80 -13.71 -7.74
N GLU A 58 11.01 -14.52 -8.45
CA GLU A 58 9.56 -14.31 -8.57
C GLU A 58 8.86 -14.37 -7.20
N GLU A 59 9.17 -15.39 -6.39
CA GLU A 59 8.66 -15.53 -5.03
C GLU A 59 9.12 -14.39 -4.12
N GLY A 60 10.40 -14.02 -4.21
CA GLY A 60 10.97 -12.92 -3.44
C GLY A 60 10.28 -11.58 -3.72
N ILE A 61 10.05 -11.27 -5.01
CA ILE A 61 9.34 -10.07 -5.43
C ILE A 61 7.88 -10.12 -5.00
N SER A 62 7.21 -11.25 -5.19
CA SER A 62 5.82 -11.47 -4.76
C SER A 62 5.65 -11.21 -3.25
N GLY A 63 6.55 -11.75 -2.43
CA GLY A 63 6.60 -11.49 -0.99
C GLY A 63 6.76 -10.00 -0.66
N LYS A 64 7.66 -9.29 -1.37
CA LYS A 64 7.87 -7.85 -1.17
C LYS A 64 6.70 -7.00 -1.61
N ILE A 65 5.95 -7.38 -2.65
CA ILE A 65 4.70 -6.73 -3.03
C ILE A 65 3.70 -6.84 -1.88
N LYS A 66 3.50 -8.04 -1.33
CA LYS A 66 2.56 -8.26 -0.23
C LYS A 66 2.92 -7.45 1.03
N GLU A 67 4.21 -7.43 1.40
CA GLU A 67 4.71 -6.59 2.49
C GLU A 67 4.45 -5.10 2.22
N GLY A 68 4.78 -4.63 1.01
CA GLY A 68 4.63 -3.24 0.59
C GLY A 68 3.16 -2.78 0.63
N ILE A 69 2.25 -3.59 0.10
CA ILE A 69 0.81 -3.30 0.14
C ILE A 69 0.27 -3.30 1.56
N THR A 70 0.74 -4.19 2.43
CA THR A 70 0.36 -4.18 3.85
C THR A 70 0.81 -2.90 4.54
N LYS A 71 2.04 -2.44 4.27
CA LYS A 71 2.55 -1.17 4.80
C LYS A 71 1.76 0.03 4.28
N LEU A 72 1.45 0.05 2.98
CA LEU A 72 0.67 1.12 2.35
C LEU A 72 -0.77 1.15 2.88
N ASP A 73 -1.41 -0.01 3.05
CA ASP A 73 -2.74 -0.12 3.65
C ASP A 73 -2.75 0.42 5.09
N ASN A 74 -1.75 0.05 5.91
CA ASN A 74 -1.61 0.58 7.26
C ASN A 74 -1.43 2.10 7.26
N PHE A 75 -0.64 2.65 6.33
CA PHE A 75 -0.46 4.09 6.18
C PHE A 75 -1.77 4.80 5.83
N LEU A 76 -2.50 4.29 4.82
CA LEU A 76 -3.78 4.85 4.39
C LEU A 76 -4.84 4.77 5.49
N GLN A 77 -4.85 3.68 6.26
CA GLN A 77 -5.72 3.53 7.41
C GLN A 77 -5.31 4.43 8.57
N ALA A 78 -4.05 4.82 8.71
CA ALA A 78 -3.57 5.70 9.78
C ALA A 78 -3.88 7.18 9.52
N LEU A 79 -4.30 7.56 8.30
CA LEU A 79 -4.67 8.94 7.99
C LEU A 79 -5.71 9.48 9.00
N PRO A 80 -5.53 10.73 9.47
CA PRO A 80 -6.43 11.31 10.44
C PRO A 80 -7.83 11.49 9.83
N LYS A 81 -8.86 11.35 10.66
CA LYS A 81 -10.26 11.68 10.27
C LYS A 81 -10.62 13.13 10.60
N GLN A 82 -9.76 13.82 11.33
CA GLN A 82 -9.94 15.21 11.74
C GLN A 82 -8.59 15.92 11.80
N ILE A 83 -8.57 17.21 11.45
CA ILE A 83 -7.40 18.07 11.57
C ILE A 83 -7.79 19.24 12.47
N SER A 84 -7.12 19.42 13.62
CA SER A 84 -7.34 20.60 14.46
C SER A 84 -6.81 21.84 13.77
N LEU A 85 -7.61 22.90 13.71
CA LEU A 85 -7.19 24.19 13.16
C LEU A 85 -6.79 25.15 14.29
N ASP A 86 -7.54 25.13 15.38
CA ASP A 86 -7.25 25.82 16.64
C ASP A 86 -7.75 25.00 17.84
N GLU A 87 -7.76 25.61 19.03
CA GLU A 87 -8.22 25.00 20.30
C GLU A 87 -9.71 24.66 20.31
N THR A 88 -10.49 25.26 19.42
CA THR A 88 -11.95 25.22 19.41
C THR A 88 -12.55 24.63 18.14
N VAL A 89 -11.80 24.58 17.04
CA VAL A 89 -12.25 24.14 15.72
C VAL A 89 -11.35 23.05 15.13
N ALA A 90 -11.97 22.01 14.59
CA ALA A 90 -11.35 20.95 13.82
C ALA A 90 -12.10 20.70 12.50
N LEU A 91 -11.37 20.44 11.42
CA LEU A 91 -11.91 20.03 10.13
C LEU A 91 -12.07 18.52 10.08
N ASN A 92 -13.28 18.03 9.81
CA ASN A 92 -13.53 16.61 9.54
C ASN A 92 -13.04 16.26 8.14
N VAL A 93 -11.97 15.47 8.06
CA VAL A 93 -11.34 15.01 6.81
C VAL A 93 -11.58 13.53 6.57
N SER A 94 -12.55 12.91 7.26
CA SER A 94 -12.94 11.53 6.97
C SER A 94 -13.42 11.38 5.53
N PHE A 95 -13.05 10.27 4.89
CA PHE A 95 -13.44 10.01 3.51
C PHE A 95 -14.94 9.69 3.39
N VAL A 96 -15.57 10.10 2.30
CA VAL A 96 -17.00 9.86 2.02
C VAL A 96 -17.16 9.04 0.76
N GLY A 97 -17.84 7.89 0.86
CA GLY A 97 -18.00 6.97 -0.26
C GLY A 97 -16.68 6.35 -0.74
N ASN A 98 -16.75 5.47 -1.73
CA ASN A 98 -15.56 4.86 -2.32
C ASN A 98 -14.82 5.86 -3.23
N PRO A 99 -13.48 5.78 -3.33
CA PRO A 99 -12.73 6.56 -4.31
C PRO A 99 -13.17 6.27 -5.74
N VAL A 100 -13.10 7.29 -6.60
CA VAL A 100 -13.35 7.16 -8.03
C VAL A 100 -12.00 7.00 -8.73
N LEU A 101 -11.83 5.86 -9.39
CA LEU A 101 -10.62 5.53 -10.14
C LEU A 101 -10.84 5.84 -11.62
N SER A 102 -9.91 6.57 -12.21
CA SER A 102 -9.87 6.82 -13.65
C SER A 102 -8.51 6.42 -14.22
N ASN A 103 -8.36 6.48 -15.54
CA ASN A 103 -7.10 6.15 -16.22
C ASN A 103 -5.94 7.11 -15.85
N SER A 104 -6.25 8.29 -15.28
CA SER A 104 -5.24 9.31 -14.98
C SER A 104 -5.36 9.93 -13.58
N SER A 105 -6.29 9.47 -12.74
CA SER A 105 -6.49 10.03 -11.40
C SER A 105 -7.18 9.08 -10.43
N VAL A 106 -6.95 9.34 -9.15
CA VAL A 106 -7.70 8.76 -8.03
C VAL A 106 -8.36 9.93 -7.31
N ALA A 107 -9.69 10.03 -7.41
CA ALA A 107 -10.45 11.07 -6.74
C ALA A 107 -11.03 10.53 -5.42
N VAL A 108 -10.81 11.28 -4.35
CA VAL A 108 -11.34 10.98 -3.01
C VAL A 108 -12.18 12.16 -2.53
N ALA A 109 -13.40 11.87 -2.06
CA ALA A 109 -14.22 12.86 -1.38
C ALA A 109 -13.98 12.79 0.13
N ILE A 110 -13.97 13.95 0.77
CA ILE A 110 -13.88 14.09 2.23
C ILE A 110 -15.14 14.76 2.77
N ASN A 111 -15.40 14.58 4.06
CA ASN A 111 -16.55 15.18 4.74
C ASN A 111 -16.52 16.72 4.67
N GLY A 112 -15.39 17.32 5.03
CA GLY A 112 -15.13 18.75 4.90
C GLY A 112 -15.86 19.66 5.89
N LEU A 113 -16.64 19.12 6.83
CA LEU A 113 -17.35 19.93 7.82
C LEU A 113 -16.41 20.39 8.95
N PHE A 114 -16.52 21.67 9.32
CA PHE A 114 -15.90 22.18 10.54
C PHE A 114 -16.70 21.75 11.77
N THR A 115 -16.01 21.23 12.77
CA THR A 115 -16.55 20.71 14.02
C THR A 115 -15.87 21.39 15.19
N ARG A 116 -16.54 21.45 16.35
CA ARG A 116 -15.90 21.95 17.56
C ARG A 116 -14.92 20.91 18.10
N THR A 117 -13.70 21.31 18.45
CA THR A 117 -12.76 20.43 19.15
C THR A 117 -13.37 20.07 20.51
N SER A 118 -13.50 18.78 20.81
CA SER A 118 -14.18 18.24 22.00
C SER A 118 -13.49 18.57 23.34
N GLN A 119 -12.62 19.59 23.40
CA GLN A 119 -12.07 20.11 24.63
C GLN A 119 -13.05 21.12 25.24
N ILE A 120 -14.13 20.59 25.79
CA ILE A 120 -14.74 21.23 26.95
C ILE A 120 -14.65 20.23 28.10
N LEU A 121 -13.56 20.30 28.86
CA LEU A 121 -13.64 20.02 30.29
C LEU A 121 -14.61 21.09 30.82
N LEU A 122 -15.91 20.79 30.84
CA LEU A 122 -16.88 21.65 31.50
C LEU A 122 -16.53 21.61 32.99
N PRO A 123 -16.06 22.70 33.63
CA PRO A 123 -16.09 22.74 35.08
C PRO A 123 -17.57 22.66 35.47
N GLN A 124 -17.96 21.56 36.10
CA GLN A 124 -19.26 21.46 36.76
C GLN A 124 -19.33 22.56 37.83
N SER A 125 -20.08 23.64 37.58
CA SER A 125 -20.53 24.60 38.59
C SER A 125 -21.53 25.57 37.92
N TYR A 126 -22.70 25.93 38.46
CA TYR A 126 -23.22 25.91 39.82
C TYR A 126 -24.74 25.60 39.81
N LYS A 127 -25.24 24.84 40.79
CA LYS A 127 -26.66 24.87 41.16
C LYS A 127 -26.89 26.12 42.02
N LYS A 128 -27.89 26.93 41.67
CA LYS A 128 -28.45 27.98 42.54
C LYS A 128 -29.20 27.36 43.71
#